data_AF-A0A448WHC6-F1
#
_entry.id   AF-A0A448WHC6-F1
#
_cell.length_a   1.000
_cell.length_b   1.000
_cell.length_c   1.000
_cell.angle_alpha   90.00
_cell.angle_beta   90.00
_cell.angle_gamma   90.00
#
_symmetry.space_group_name_H-M   'P 1'
#
loop_
_entity.id
_entity.type
_entity.pdbx_description
1 polymer ?
#
loop_
_entity_poly.entity_id
_entity_poly.type
_entity_poly.pdbx_seq_one_letter_code
_entity_poly.pdbx_strand_id
1 'polypeptide(L)'
;MSSVQNTIASQNSNSSSDRNNASSTIGPKRKEIYRYDAPWNIFSMNWSIRSDKRFRLAIGSFIEEYNNKVQVITLDEDKGEFVPLCTFPHLYPTSKIMWIPDPRSCYPDLLATSGDYLRVWCSHENNYVRLECLLNNNKNSDYCAPLTSFDWNEVDPNIIGTSSIDTTCTIWGLEVSHLHYVPIRLDVKICFM
;
A
#
# COMPACT_ATOMS: atom_id res chain seq x y z
N MET A 1 24.66 -43.76 68.69
CA MET A 1 25.84 -43.17 69.35
C MET A 1 27.05 -43.59 68.56
N SER A 2 27.88 -42.60 68.14
CA SER A 2 29.22 -42.68 67.50
C SER A 2 29.32 -43.49 66.19
N SER A 3 29.88 -43.01 65.07
CA SER A 3 30.98 -42.06 64.78
C SER A 3 30.97 -41.86 63.23
N VAL A 4 30.99 -40.67 62.60
CA VAL A 4 32.09 -39.67 62.42
C VAL A 4 33.35 -40.34 61.83
N GLN A 5 34.00 -39.99 60.70
CA GLN A 5 34.01 -38.91 59.70
C GLN A 5 34.88 -39.41 58.51
N ASN A 6 34.69 -38.92 57.27
CA ASN A 6 35.79 -38.25 56.57
C ASN A 6 35.37 -37.51 55.29
N THR A 7 35.84 -36.28 55.25
CA THR A 7 35.76 -35.24 54.24
C THR A 7 36.82 -35.48 53.15
N ILE A 8 36.57 -35.05 51.91
CA ILE A 8 37.38 -34.07 51.14
C ILE A 8 36.75 -33.85 49.76
N ALA A 9 36.67 -32.57 49.41
CA ALA A 9 36.10 -31.99 48.20
C ALA A 9 36.98 -32.16 46.97
N SER A 10 36.36 -32.17 45.78
CA SER A 10 36.77 -31.29 44.68
C SER A 10 35.62 -31.14 43.68
N GLN A 11 35.22 -29.89 43.46
CA GLN A 11 34.37 -29.44 42.37
C GLN A 11 35.24 -29.34 41.11
N ASN A 12 34.76 -29.77 39.94
CA ASN A 12 34.19 -28.83 38.97
C ASN A 12 33.65 -29.51 37.71
N SER A 13 32.50 -29.00 37.32
CA SER A 13 31.69 -29.16 36.12
C SER A 13 32.42 -28.91 34.79
N ASN A 14 32.10 -29.69 33.76
CA ASN A 14 31.32 -29.20 32.61
C ASN A 14 31.15 -30.28 31.54
N SER A 15 29.90 -30.70 31.35
CA SER A 15 29.41 -31.43 30.19
C SER A 15 29.38 -30.51 28.97
N SER A 16 30.05 -30.89 27.88
CA SER A 16 29.81 -30.29 26.56
C SER A 16 29.73 -31.39 25.50
N SER A 17 28.49 -31.77 25.20
CA SER A 17 28.09 -32.62 24.09
C SER A 17 27.92 -31.78 22.82
N ASP A 18 28.62 -32.20 21.77
CA ASP A 18 28.31 -32.12 20.34
C ASP A 18 27.46 -30.95 19.83
N ARG A 19 28.13 -30.01 19.15
CA ARG A 19 27.52 -29.02 18.26
C ARG A 19 27.08 -29.69 16.96
N ASN A 20 25.82 -30.10 16.89
CA ASN A 20 25.18 -30.42 15.61
C ASN A 20 24.74 -29.14 14.90
N ASN A 21 25.33 -28.93 13.72
CA ASN A 21 25.01 -27.92 12.74
C ASN A 21 23.62 -28.24 12.13
N ALA A 22 22.56 -27.61 12.63
CA ALA A 22 21.23 -27.75 12.06
C ALA A 22 21.13 -26.90 10.79
N SER A 23 21.37 -27.53 9.64
CA SER A 23 20.93 -27.03 8.34
C SER A 23 19.41 -26.89 8.36
N SER A 24 18.90 -25.66 8.32
CA SER A 24 17.49 -25.38 8.12
C SER A 24 17.09 -25.86 6.73
N THR A 25 16.53 -27.07 6.66
CA THR A 25 15.88 -27.58 5.47
C THR A 25 14.70 -26.67 5.13
N ILE A 26 14.90 -25.76 4.16
CA ILE A 26 13.82 -24.96 3.56
C ILE A 26 12.94 -25.95 2.79
N GLY A 27 11.93 -26.49 3.47
CA GLY A 27 10.87 -27.26 2.82
C GLY A 27 10.20 -26.40 1.73
N PRO A 28 9.63 -27.02 0.68
CA PRO A 28 8.97 -26.28 -0.37
C PRO A 28 7.85 -25.42 0.22
N LYS A 29 7.93 -24.09 0.03
CA LYS A 29 6.90 -23.15 0.48
C LYS A 29 5.54 -23.62 -0.06
N ARG A 30 4.64 -23.98 0.84
CA ARG A 30 3.29 -24.41 0.47
C ARG A 30 2.58 -23.23 -0.19
N LYS A 31 1.86 -23.47 -1.29
CA LYS A 31 0.99 -22.46 -1.88
C LYS A 31 -0.17 -22.23 -0.91
N GLU A 32 -0.31 -21.00 -0.44
CA GLU A 32 -1.39 -20.57 0.45
C GLU A 32 -2.40 -19.76 -0.37
N ILE A 33 -3.69 -20.01 -0.11
CA ILE A 33 -4.79 -19.31 -0.76
C ILE A 33 -5.56 -18.61 0.35
N TYR A 34 -5.66 -17.28 0.23
CA TYR A 34 -6.38 -16.43 1.16
C TYR A 34 -7.64 -15.89 0.48
N ARG A 35 -8.67 -15.59 1.28
CA ARG A 35 -9.94 -15.06 0.81
C ARG A 35 -10.30 -13.78 1.56
N TYR A 36 -10.87 -12.83 0.83
CA TYR A 36 -11.52 -11.65 1.37
C TYR A 36 -12.85 -11.45 0.66
N ASP A 37 -13.95 -11.39 1.41
CA ASP A 37 -15.28 -11.12 0.87
C ASP A 37 -15.63 -9.65 1.16
N ALA A 38 -15.54 -8.81 0.13
CA ALA A 38 -15.91 -7.40 0.24
C ALA A 38 -17.45 -7.26 0.32
N PRO A 39 -17.99 -6.23 1.01
CA PRO A 39 -19.44 -6.05 1.15
C PRO A 39 -20.12 -5.54 -0.13
N TRP A 40 -19.34 -5.25 -1.17
CA TRP A 40 -19.74 -4.68 -2.45
C TRP A 40 -18.87 -5.30 -3.55
N ASN A 41 -19.33 -5.17 -4.80
CA ASN A 41 -18.52 -5.56 -5.95
C ASN A 41 -17.24 -4.73 -6.00
N ILE A 42 -16.12 -5.38 -6.34
CA ILE A 42 -14.83 -4.71 -6.48
C ILE A 42 -14.64 -4.30 -7.94
N PHE A 43 -14.36 -3.02 -8.18
CA PHE A 43 -14.16 -2.47 -9.52
C PHE A 43 -12.68 -2.31 -9.89
N SER A 44 -11.86 -1.90 -8.93
CA SER A 44 -10.42 -1.74 -9.11
C SER A 44 -9.66 -2.14 -7.86
N MET A 45 -8.38 -2.51 -8.04
CA MET A 45 -7.53 -2.96 -6.94
C MET A 45 -6.05 -2.79 -7.27
N ASN A 46 -5.21 -2.63 -6.24
CA ASN A 46 -3.75 -2.61 -6.41
C ASN A 46 -2.99 -2.94 -5.11
N TRP A 47 -1.91 -3.72 -5.25
CA TRP A 47 -1.04 -4.14 -4.16
C TRP A 47 -0.03 -3.05 -3.79
N SER A 48 0.15 -2.83 -2.49
CA SER A 48 1.27 -2.05 -1.98
C SER A 48 2.55 -2.86 -2.14
N ILE A 49 3.58 -2.25 -2.73
CA ILE A 49 4.91 -2.89 -2.91
C ILE A 49 5.93 -2.49 -1.83
N ARG A 50 5.51 -1.69 -0.84
CA ARG A 50 6.37 -1.24 0.24
C ARG A 50 6.95 -2.40 1.06
N SER A 51 8.21 -2.25 1.47
CA SER A 51 8.93 -3.27 2.25
C SER A 51 8.54 -3.33 3.73
N ASP A 52 8.17 -2.18 4.31
CA ASP A 52 7.79 -2.02 5.72
C ASP A 52 6.35 -2.48 6.03
N LYS A 53 5.47 -2.52 5.03
CA LYS A 53 4.05 -2.89 5.21
C LYS A 53 3.63 -3.93 4.16
N ARG A 54 3.77 -5.20 4.54
CA ARG A 54 3.53 -6.34 3.65
C ARG A 54 2.05 -6.63 3.46
N PHE A 55 1.72 -7.26 2.34
CA PHE A 55 0.39 -7.82 2.05
C PHE A 55 -0.78 -6.85 2.16
N ARG A 56 -0.58 -5.58 1.82
CA ARG A 56 -1.68 -4.62 1.75
C ARG A 56 -2.22 -4.50 0.34
N LEU A 57 -3.54 -4.54 0.23
CA LEU A 57 -4.28 -4.40 -1.02
C LEU A 57 -5.28 -3.26 -0.86
N ALA A 58 -5.26 -2.31 -1.78
CA ALA A 58 -6.33 -1.32 -1.90
C ALA A 58 -7.38 -1.85 -2.87
N ILE A 59 -8.66 -1.71 -2.53
CA ILE A 59 -9.80 -2.11 -3.35
C ILE A 59 -10.81 -0.96 -3.45
N GLY A 60 -11.38 -0.77 -4.63
CA GLY A 60 -12.42 0.21 -4.91
C GLY A 60 -13.76 -0.47 -5.16
N SER A 61 -14.83 0.07 -4.59
CA SER A 61 -16.19 -0.45 -4.79
C SER A 61 -16.74 -0.14 -6.18
N PHE A 62 -17.72 -0.94 -6.59
CA PHE A 62 -18.74 -0.57 -7.56
C PHE A 62 -20.08 -0.51 -6.84
N ILE A 63 -20.55 0.70 -6.58
CA ILE A 63 -21.87 1.03 -6.04
C ILE A 63 -22.50 1.98 -7.04
N GLU A 64 -23.74 1.70 -7.47
CA GLU A 64 -24.42 2.47 -8.51
C GLU A 64 -24.76 3.90 -8.04
N GLU A 65 -25.05 4.07 -6.75
CA GLU A 65 -25.23 5.38 -6.14
C GLU A 65 -23.90 6.11 -5.89
N TYR A 66 -24.00 7.42 -5.61
CA TYR A 66 -22.89 8.32 -5.28
C TYR A 66 -22.31 8.08 -3.86
N ASN A 67 -22.01 6.82 -3.53
CA ASN A 67 -21.55 6.40 -2.22
C ASN A 67 -20.50 5.27 -2.32
N ASN A 68 -19.63 5.39 -3.31
CA ASN A 68 -18.52 4.46 -3.49
C ASN A 68 -17.49 4.59 -2.35
N LYS A 69 -16.64 3.58 -2.23
CA LYS A 69 -15.68 3.44 -1.14
C LYS A 69 -14.38 2.90 -1.67
N VAL A 70 -13.29 3.37 -1.09
CA VAL A 70 -11.99 2.72 -1.21
C VAL A 70 -11.65 2.14 0.15
N GLN A 71 -11.20 0.90 0.14
CA GLN A 71 -10.84 0.16 1.34
C GLN A 71 -9.44 -0.40 1.19
N VAL A 72 -8.63 -0.26 2.24
CA VAL A 72 -7.35 -0.95 2.34
C VAL A 72 -7.54 -2.16 3.23
N ILE A 73 -7.12 -3.32 2.74
CA ILE A 73 -7.11 -4.58 3.48
C ILE A 73 -5.67 -5.06 3.65
N THR A 74 -5.41 -5.83 4.70
CA THR A 74 -4.10 -6.46 4.95
C THR A 74 -4.28 -7.91 5.38
N LEU A 75 -3.28 -8.74 5.12
CA LEU A 75 -3.25 -10.08 5.69
C LEU A 75 -2.87 -10.02 7.17
N ASP A 76 -3.74 -10.52 8.03
CA ASP A 76 -3.39 -10.89 9.41
C ASP A 76 -2.70 -12.26 9.33
N GLU A 77 -1.36 -12.28 9.43
CA GLU A 77 -0.56 -13.51 9.27
C GLU A 77 -0.82 -14.53 10.40
N ASP A 78 -1.23 -14.08 11.58
CA ASP A 78 -1.54 -14.96 12.72
C ASP A 78 -2.88 -15.68 12.50
N LYS A 79 -3.87 -14.99 11.94
CA LYS A 79 -5.18 -15.58 11.61
C LYS A 79 -5.23 -16.25 10.24
N GLY A 80 -4.32 -15.88 9.34
CA GLY A 80 -4.35 -16.31 7.95
C GLY A 80 -5.54 -15.75 7.17
N GLU A 81 -5.98 -14.53 7.49
CA GLU A 81 -7.17 -13.91 6.90
C GLU A 81 -6.90 -12.45 6.53
N PHE A 82 -7.51 -11.99 5.43
CA PHE A 82 -7.48 -10.57 5.10
C PHE A 82 -8.48 -9.80 5.96
N VAL A 83 -8.00 -8.74 6.60
CA VAL A 83 -8.81 -7.86 7.45
C VAL A 83 -8.80 -6.43 6.90
N PRO A 84 -9.91 -5.68 7.02
CA PRO A 84 -9.94 -4.27 6.63
C PRO A 84 -9.10 -3.44 7.59
N LEU A 85 -8.20 -2.61 7.05
CA LEU A 85 -7.45 -1.61 7.80
C LEU A 85 -8.22 -0.29 7.90
N CYS A 86 -8.72 0.20 6.77
CA CYS A 86 -9.43 1.47 6.70
C CYS A 86 -10.34 1.53 5.49
N THR A 87 -11.41 2.33 5.58
CA THR A 87 -12.34 2.59 4.48
C THR A 87 -12.63 4.08 4.43
N PHE A 88 -12.60 4.67 3.24
CA PHE A 88 -12.87 6.08 3.04
C PHE A 88 -13.77 6.28 1.81
N PRO A 89 -14.58 7.36 1.78
CA PRO A 89 -15.58 7.57 0.73
C PRO A 89 -14.94 7.98 -0.59
N HIS A 90 -15.57 7.57 -1.68
CA HIS A 90 -15.30 8.01 -3.05
C HIS A 90 -16.64 8.25 -3.76
N LEU A 91 -16.78 9.30 -4.56
CA LEU A 91 -18.09 9.64 -5.16
C LEU A 91 -18.53 8.59 -6.18
N TYR A 92 -17.61 8.15 -7.03
CA TYR A 92 -17.86 7.21 -8.13
C TYR A 92 -17.00 5.95 -7.98
N PRO A 93 -17.27 4.86 -8.72
CA PRO A 93 -16.32 3.76 -8.82
C PRO A 93 -14.98 4.26 -9.32
N THR A 94 -13.89 3.83 -8.70
CA THR A 94 -12.54 4.25 -9.09
C THR A 94 -12.12 3.55 -10.37
N SER A 95 -11.91 4.29 -11.47
CA SER A 95 -11.47 3.70 -12.75
C SER A 95 -10.11 3.00 -12.63
N LYS A 96 -9.25 3.50 -11.74
CA LYS A 96 -8.00 2.84 -11.33
C LYS A 96 -7.62 3.24 -9.91
N ILE A 97 -6.87 2.37 -9.25
CA ILE A 97 -6.24 2.59 -7.95
C ILE A 97 -4.78 2.15 -8.07
N MET A 98 -3.82 2.91 -7.55
CA MET A 98 -2.41 2.51 -7.49
C MET A 98 -1.74 3.06 -6.24
N TRP A 99 -0.98 2.21 -5.55
CA TRP A 99 -0.01 2.68 -4.56
C TRP A 99 1.17 3.35 -5.27
N ILE A 100 1.84 4.27 -4.57
CA ILE A 100 3.13 4.79 -5.01
C ILE A 100 4.12 3.62 -5.21
N PRO A 101 4.90 3.61 -6.33
CA PRO A 101 5.88 2.56 -6.59
C PRO A 101 7.15 2.76 -5.75
N ASP A 102 7.03 2.58 -4.43
CA ASP A 102 8.10 2.79 -3.46
C ASP A 102 8.47 1.49 -2.70
N PRO A 103 9.25 0.59 -3.33
CA PRO A 103 9.65 -0.67 -2.69
C PRO A 103 10.61 -0.46 -1.51
N ARG A 104 11.35 0.65 -1.50
CA ARG A 104 12.32 0.99 -0.44
C ARG A 104 11.70 1.75 0.73
N SER A 105 10.40 2.05 0.65
CA SER A 105 9.66 2.74 1.71
C SER A 105 10.26 4.13 2.05
N CYS A 106 10.83 4.81 1.05
CA CYS A 106 11.50 6.10 1.18
C CYS A 106 10.58 7.33 0.96
N TYR A 107 9.37 7.11 0.48
CA TYR A 107 8.34 8.13 0.31
C TYR A 107 7.22 7.95 1.36
N PRO A 108 6.38 8.98 1.59
CA PRO A 108 5.10 8.83 2.27
C PRO A 108 4.26 7.74 1.61
N ASP A 109 3.37 7.15 2.38
CA ASP A 109 2.56 6.01 1.98
C ASP A 109 1.35 6.47 1.16
N LEU A 110 1.62 6.82 -0.10
CA LEU A 110 0.64 7.43 -0.99
C LEU A 110 -0.15 6.38 -1.78
N LEU A 111 -1.44 6.69 -1.97
CA LEU A 111 -2.39 5.94 -2.77
C LEU A 111 -3.08 6.90 -3.73
N ALA A 112 -3.05 6.62 -5.03
CA ALA A 112 -3.75 7.42 -6.03
C ALA A 112 -5.01 6.69 -6.52
N THR A 113 -6.07 7.46 -6.79
CA THR A 113 -7.33 6.96 -7.35
C THR A 113 -7.82 7.87 -8.47
N SER A 114 -8.34 7.28 -9.55
CA SER A 114 -8.97 8.02 -10.65
C SER A 114 -10.48 7.81 -10.71
N GLY A 115 -11.18 8.82 -11.21
CA GLY A 115 -12.62 8.82 -11.42
C GLY A 115 -13.00 10.11 -12.16
N ASP A 116 -13.78 10.97 -11.52
CA ASP A 116 -13.98 12.37 -11.94
C ASP A 116 -12.69 13.21 -11.90
N TYR A 117 -11.85 12.97 -10.88
CA TYR A 117 -10.53 13.61 -10.72
C TYR A 117 -9.47 12.59 -10.35
N LEU A 118 -8.19 12.95 -10.50
CA LEU A 118 -7.10 12.22 -9.87
C LEU A 118 -6.99 12.69 -8.42
N ARG A 119 -7.13 11.77 -7.47
CA ARG A 119 -6.99 12.04 -6.04
C ARG A 119 -5.76 11.31 -5.51
N VAL A 120 -4.97 12.00 -4.71
CA VAL A 120 -3.83 11.43 -3.99
C VAL A 120 -4.15 11.44 -2.51
N TRP A 121 -4.11 10.26 -1.92
CA TRP A 121 -4.37 9.99 -0.52
C TRP A 121 -3.08 9.60 0.18
N CYS A 122 -2.92 9.93 1.46
CA CYS A 122 -1.81 9.49 2.30
C CYS A 122 -2.32 8.59 3.42
N SER A 123 -1.73 7.39 3.55
CA SER A 123 -1.99 6.44 4.63
C SER A 123 -1.04 6.68 5.81
N HIS A 124 -1.58 7.01 6.96
CA HIS A 124 -0.82 7.26 8.19
C HIS A 124 -0.77 6.01 9.09
N GLU A 125 0.10 6.02 10.10
CA GLU A 125 0.37 4.87 10.99
C GLU A 125 -0.88 4.32 11.71
N ASN A 126 -1.86 5.18 12.02
CA ASN A 126 -3.09 4.80 12.71
C ASN A 126 -4.18 4.26 11.77
N ASN A 127 -3.81 3.74 10.60
CA ASN A 127 -4.75 3.35 9.52
C ASN A 127 -5.70 4.49 9.13
N TYR A 128 -5.28 5.73 9.35
CA TYR A 128 -6.03 6.89 8.93
C TYR A 128 -5.56 7.30 7.53
N VAL A 129 -6.51 7.51 6.62
CA VAL A 129 -6.21 7.95 5.25
C VAL A 129 -6.73 9.37 5.06
N ARG A 130 -5.85 10.27 4.63
CA ARG A 130 -6.18 11.67 4.35
C ARG A 130 -6.08 11.95 2.85
N LEU A 131 -7.03 12.71 2.31
CA LEU A 131 -6.89 13.29 0.97
C LEU A 131 -5.84 14.39 1.02
N GLU A 132 -4.74 14.22 0.31
CA GLU A 132 -3.66 15.22 0.23
C GLU A 132 -3.83 16.14 -0.97
N CYS A 133 -4.23 15.59 -2.11
CA CYS A 133 -4.33 16.35 -3.34
C CYS A 133 -5.50 15.90 -4.20
N LEU A 134 -6.17 16.87 -4.82
CA LEU A 134 -7.14 16.67 -5.88
C LEU A 134 -6.64 17.40 -7.12
N LEU A 135 -6.30 16.63 -8.14
CA LEU A 135 -5.69 17.10 -9.38
C LEU A 135 -6.78 17.19 -10.45
N ASN A 136 -7.06 18.43 -10.87
CA ASN A 136 -8.06 18.77 -11.87
C ASN A 136 -7.42 19.70 -12.92
N ASN A 137 -7.60 19.36 -14.19
CA ASN A 137 -7.04 20.09 -15.33
C ASN A 137 -7.73 21.45 -15.56
N ASN A 138 -8.95 21.64 -15.08
CA ASN A 138 -9.77 22.80 -15.43
C ASN A 138 -10.26 23.56 -14.20
N LYS A 139 -9.60 24.69 -13.88
CA LYS A 139 -9.98 25.57 -12.76
C LYS A 139 -11.12 26.55 -13.10
N ASN A 140 -11.55 26.64 -14.37
CA ASN A 140 -12.43 27.72 -14.86
C ASN A 140 -13.68 27.25 -15.62
N SER A 141 -13.92 25.95 -15.78
CA SER A 141 -15.18 25.47 -16.35
C SER A 141 -15.77 24.34 -15.52
N ASP A 142 -17.09 24.32 -15.40
CA ASP A 142 -17.89 23.29 -14.72
C ASP A 142 -17.82 21.90 -15.38
N TYR A 143 -17.00 21.75 -16.43
CA TYR A 143 -16.80 20.51 -17.16
C TYR A 143 -15.38 19.96 -16.94
N CYS A 144 -15.29 18.79 -16.31
CA CYS A 144 -14.10 17.95 -16.28
C CYS A 144 -14.43 16.58 -16.85
N ALA A 145 -13.74 16.18 -17.91
CA ALA A 145 -13.90 14.86 -18.50
C ALA A 145 -13.36 13.81 -17.52
N PRO A 146 -14.15 12.77 -17.17
CA PRO A 146 -13.70 11.74 -16.23
C PRO A 146 -12.46 11.02 -16.77
N LEU A 147 -11.58 10.68 -15.82
CA LEU A 147 -10.36 9.93 -16.06
C LEU A 147 -10.67 8.46 -16.30
N THR A 148 -10.18 7.94 -17.41
CA THR A 148 -10.30 6.54 -17.78
C THR A 148 -9.19 5.69 -17.16
N SER A 149 -8.01 6.27 -16.94
CA SER A 149 -6.85 5.58 -16.35
C SER A 149 -5.79 6.58 -15.87
N PHE A 150 -4.78 6.08 -15.18
CA PHE A 150 -3.54 6.79 -14.88
C PHE A 150 -2.38 5.79 -14.70
N ASP A 151 -1.14 6.27 -14.70
CA ASP A 151 0.02 5.47 -14.35
C ASP A 151 1.05 6.30 -13.56
N TRP A 152 1.75 5.63 -12.66
CA TRP A 152 2.78 6.23 -11.82
C TRP A 152 4.16 5.92 -12.42
N ASN A 153 5.02 6.92 -12.53
CA ASN A 153 6.38 6.70 -12.99
C ASN A 153 7.18 5.94 -11.91
N GLU A 154 7.68 4.75 -12.25
CA GLU A 154 8.46 3.89 -11.34
C GLU A 154 9.89 4.40 -11.08
N VAL A 155 10.44 5.20 -12.01
CA VAL A 155 11.79 5.77 -11.91
C VAL A 155 11.78 7.06 -11.09
N ASP A 156 10.78 7.91 -11.34
CA ASP A 156 10.52 9.13 -10.58
C ASP A 156 9.09 9.15 -10.03
N PRO A 157 8.87 8.65 -8.79
CA PRO A 157 7.57 8.64 -8.14
C PRO A 157 6.95 10.02 -7.87
N ASN A 158 7.58 11.11 -8.32
CA ASN A 158 6.94 12.41 -8.35
C ASN A 158 6.07 12.62 -9.60
N ILE A 159 6.07 11.71 -10.57
CA ILE A 159 5.37 11.91 -11.85
C ILE A 159 4.20 10.94 -12.00
N ILE A 160 3.02 11.46 -12.33
CA ILE A 160 1.83 10.67 -12.68
C ILE A 160 1.30 11.11 -14.03
N GLY A 161 0.98 10.17 -14.92
CA GLY A 161 0.26 10.44 -16.16
C GLY A 161 -1.21 10.01 -16.04
N THR A 162 -2.16 10.83 -16.49
CA THR A 162 -3.60 10.50 -16.53
C THR A 162 -4.12 10.54 -17.96
N SER A 163 -5.12 9.71 -18.26
CA SER A 163 -5.91 9.76 -19.51
C SER A 163 -7.39 9.98 -19.21
N SER A 164 -8.08 10.75 -20.05
CA SER A 164 -9.52 11.04 -19.93
C SER A 164 -10.31 10.62 -21.16
N ILE A 165 -11.64 10.58 -21.03
CA ILE A 165 -12.55 10.23 -22.12
C ILE A 165 -12.56 11.27 -23.26
N ASP A 166 -12.15 12.51 -22.98
CA ASP A 166 -12.08 13.60 -23.96
C ASP A 166 -10.78 13.60 -24.77
N THR A 167 -10.08 12.46 -24.85
CA THR A 167 -8.81 12.26 -25.58
C THR A 167 -7.61 13.04 -25.00
N THR A 168 -7.75 13.61 -23.81
CA THR A 168 -6.65 14.33 -23.15
C THR A 168 -5.77 13.38 -22.33
N CYS A 169 -4.46 13.57 -22.43
CA CYS A 169 -3.48 13.01 -21.50
C CYS A 169 -2.80 14.16 -20.74
N THR A 170 -2.70 14.03 -19.42
CA THR A 170 -2.09 15.05 -18.54
C THR A 170 -0.98 14.43 -17.72
N ILE A 171 0.18 15.09 -17.68
CA ILE A 171 1.29 14.72 -16.80
C ILE A 171 1.26 15.64 -15.57
N TRP A 172 1.34 15.04 -14.39
CA TRP A 172 1.32 15.68 -13.09
C TRP A 172 2.67 15.53 -12.42
N GLY A 173 3.17 16.61 -11.82
CA GLY A 173 4.31 16.60 -10.91
C GLY A 173 3.82 16.70 -9.46
N LEU A 174 4.35 15.85 -8.59
CA LEU A 174 4.10 15.79 -7.15
C LEU A 174 5.38 16.21 -6.43
N GLU A 175 5.33 17.17 -5.51
CA GLU A 175 6.47 17.41 -4.59
C GLU A 175 6.30 16.56 -3.34
N VAL A 176 7.04 15.45 -3.25
CA VAL A 176 6.86 14.46 -2.18
C VAL A 176 7.92 14.59 -1.05
N SER A 177 8.94 15.44 -1.22
CA SER A 177 10.21 15.41 -0.44
C SER A 177 10.27 16.19 0.88
N HIS A 178 9.24 16.95 1.24
CA HIS A 178 9.06 17.49 2.59
C HIS A 178 7.60 17.28 2.95
N LEU A 179 7.26 17.19 4.23
CA LEU A 179 5.87 17.25 4.73
C LEU A 179 5.24 18.66 4.50
N HIS A 180 5.46 19.22 3.32
CA HIS A 180 4.96 20.45 2.75
C HIS A 180 4.77 20.19 1.26
N TYR A 181 3.52 20.32 0.80
CA TYR A 181 3.14 20.10 -0.59
C TYR A 181 2.93 21.46 -1.25
N VAL A 182 3.68 21.76 -2.31
CA VAL A 182 3.41 22.90 -3.19
C VAL A 182 3.00 22.34 -4.55
N PRO A 183 1.93 22.85 -5.19
CA PRO A 183 1.57 22.41 -6.54
C PRO A 183 2.66 22.84 -7.54
N ILE A 184 3.57 21.93 -7.94
CA ILE A 184 4.38 22.13 -9.14
C ILE A 184 3.46 21.98 -10.34
N ARG A 185 3.16 23.12 -10.94
CA ARG A 185 2.42 23.20 -12.19
C ARG A 185 3.39 23.01 -13.36
N LEU A 186 3.58 21.76 -13.78
CA LEU A 186 4.14 21.44 -15.09
C LEU A 186 2.98 21.15 -16.05
N ASP A 187 2.46 22.19 -16.69
CA ASP A 187 1.48 22.08 -17.76
C ASP A 187 2.22 21.59 -19.03
N VAL A 188 2.39 20.27 -19.19
CA VAL A 188 2.80 19.68 -20.49
C VAL A 188 1.57 19.08 -21.15
N LYS A 189 1.04 19.79 -22.16
CA LYS A 189 0.04 19.25 -23.09
C LYS A 189 0.72 18.30 -24.07
N ILE A 190 0.65 17.00 -23.82
CA ILE A 190 0.97 16.01 -24.85
C ILE A 190 -0.35 15.62 -25.52
N CYS A 191 -0.60 16.23 -26.67
CA CYS A 191 -1.69 15.88 -27.57
C CYS A 191 -1.17 14.81 -28.52
N PHE A 192 -1.74 13.60 -28.49
CA PHE A 192 -1.54 12.64 -29.56
C PHE A 192 -2.61 12.87 -30.65
N MET A 193 -2.17 12.79 -31.90
CA MET A 193 -2.93 12.98 -33.15
C MET A 193 -4.14 12.06 -33.27
#